data_AF-A0A9D7M882-F1
#
_entry.id   AF-A0A9D7M882-F1
#
_cell.length_a   1.000
_cell.length_b   1.000
_cell.length_c   1.000
_cell.angle_alpha   90.00
_cell.angle_beta   90.00
_cell.angle_gamma   90.00
#
_symmetry.space_group_name_H-M   'P 1'
#
loop_
_entity.id
_entity.type
_entity.pdbx_description
1 polymer ?
#
loop_
_entity_poly.entity_id
_entity_poly.type
_entity_poly.pdbx_seq_one_letter_code
_entity_poly.pdbx_strand_id
1 'polypeptide(L)'
;MVPLVLQMGHETTTVDSIINTNCIVLHLNYSKENKNNEALNRLGKPQRFGFPVFVILDGSGNRLPTQNTGYLEEGEGYSEKKVIDFLQQWTPEADFERISLIVTRQGCKL
;
A
#
# COMPACT_ATOMS: atom_id res chain seq x y z
N MET A 1 -12.82 -17.04 1.53
CA MET A 1 -11.52 -16.33 1.54
C MET A 1 -11.44 -15.61 0.20
N VAL A 2 -11.86 -14.35 0.14
CA VAL A 2 -11.86 -13.57 -1.11
C VAL A 2 -10.48 -12.93 -1.20
N PRO A 3 -9.74 -13.09 -2.31
CA PRO A 3 -8.49 -12.36 -2.49
C PRO A 3 -8.83 -10.88 -2.59
N LEU A 4 -8.34 -10.07 -1.65
CA LEU A 4 -8.47 -8.62 -1.71
C LEU A 4 -7.53 -8.11 -2.81
N VAL A 5 -8.03 -8.06 -4.04
CA VAL A 5 -7.43 -7.30 -5.13
C VAL A 5 -7.54 -5.83 -4.77
N LEU A 6 -6.43 -5.13 -4.92
CA LEU A 6 -6.22 -3.75 -4.52
C LEU A 6 -6.91 -2.84 -5.53
N GLN A 7 -8.26 -2.79 -5.58
CA GLN A 7 -9.00 -2.03 -6.61
C GLN A 7 -8.56 -0.57 -6.71
N MET A 8 -7.59 -0.34 -7.60
CA MET A 8 -6.98 0.94 -7.94
C MET A 8 -7.43 1.30 -9.36
N GLY A 9 -8.74 1.45 -9.58
CA GLY A 9 -9.33 2.05 -10.79
C GLY A 9 -9.17 1.27 -12.11
N HIS A 10 -7.97 0.82 -12.47
CA HIS A 10 -7.60 0.12 -13.70
C HIS A 10 -6.28 -0.62 -13.42
N GLU A 11 -6.34 -1.81 -12.80
CA GLU A 11 -5.15 -2.66 -12.64
C GLU A 11 -4.85 -3.43 -13.94
N THR A 12 -3.57 -3.51 -14.29
CA THR A 12 -3.07 -4.38 -15.34
C THR A 12 -2.55 -5.66 -14.73
N THR A 13 -2.55 -6.74 -15.52
CA THR A 13 -2.02 -8.05 -15.11
C THR A 13 -0.59 -8.01 -14.58
N THR A 14 0.19 -7.00 -14.98
CA THR A 14 1.57 -6.78 -14.53
C THR A 14 1.64 -6.32 -13.08
N VAL A 15 0.86 -5.30 -12.70
CA VAL A 15 0.83 -4.78 -11.33
C VAL A 15 0.37 -5.86 -10.36
N ASP A 16 -0.70 -6.56 -10.74
CA ASP A 16 -1.23 -7.69 -9.97
C ASP A 16 -0.19 -8.78 -9.75
N SER A 17 0.59 -9.10 -10.78
CA SER A 17 1.62 -10.14 -10.69
C SER A 17 2.74 -9.74 -9.70
N ILE A 18 3.22 -8.49 -9.76
CA ILE A 18 4.26 -7.98 -8.85
C ILE A 18 3.76 -8.00 -7.41
N ILE A 19 2.54 -7.50 -7.17
CA ILE A 19 1.93 -7.48 -5.84
C ILE A 19 1.77 -8.89 -5.29
N ASN A 20 1.16 -9.81 -6.05
CA ASN A 20 0.87 -11.16 -5.58
C ASN A 20 2.14 -12.00 -5.32
N THR A 21 3.22 -11.72 -6.05
CA THR A 21 4.48 -12.45 -5.90
C THR A 21 5.27 -11.94 -4.70
N ASN A 22 5.40 -10.61 -4.58
CA ASN A 22 6.40 -9.99 -3.73
C ASN A 22 5.83 -9.29 -2.48
N CYS A 23 4.53 -9.03 -2.45
CA CYS A 23 3.89 -8.22 -1.41
C CYS A 23 2.84 -9.01 -0.62
N ILE A 24 2.71 -8.70 0.67
CA ILE A 24 1.54 -9.00 1.48
C ILE A 24 0.74 -7.71 1.60
N VAL A 25 -0.44 -7.66 0.97
CA VAL A 25 -1.30 -6.47 1.01
C VAL A 25 -2.24 -6.52 2.21
N LEU A 26 -2.25 -5.45 3.00
CA LEU A 26 -3.17 -5.26 4.11
C LEU A 26 -3.94 -3.95 3.93
N HIS A 27 -5.25 -3.99 4.17
CA HIS A 27 -6.06 -2.79 4.15
C HIS A 27 -6.37 -2.34 5.58
N LEU A 28 -5.89 -1.15 5.94
CA LEU A 28 -6.20 -0.52 7.22
C LEU A 28 -7.23 0.58 6.99
N ASN A 29 -8.44 0.35 7.49
CA ASN A 29 -9.50 1.34 7.38
C ASN A 29 -9.27 2.51 8.35
N TYR A 30 -9.51 3.74 7.91
CA TYR A 30 -9.62 4.91 8.78
C TYR A 30 -11.00 5.55 8.59
N SER A 31 -11.80 5.62 9.64
CA SER A 31 -13.09 6.30 9.62
C SER A 31 -13.24 7.23 10.84
N LYS A 32 -14.29 8.06 10.85
CA LYS A 32 -14.59 8.91 12.01
C LYS A 32 -14.90 8.07 13.25
N GLU A 33 -15.56 6.93 13.03
CA GLU A 33 -16.01 5.96 14.03
C GLU A 33 -14.88 5.01 14.44
N ASN A 34 -14.02 4.61 13.51
CA ASN A 34 -12.85 3.77 13.78
C ASN A 34 -11.56 4.39 13.20
N LYS A 35 -10.84 5.10 14.07
CA LYS A 35 -9.60 5.78 13.70
C LYS A 35 -8.37 4.86 13.65
N ASN A 36 -8.45 3.63 14.18
CA ASN A 36 -7.31 2.70 14.27
C ASN A 36 -6.00 3.37 14.79
N ASN A 37 -6.12 4.26 15.78
CA ASN A 37 -5.01 5.11 16.23
C ASN A 37 -3.78 4.32 16.70
N GLU A 38 -3.98 3.16 17.34
CA GLU A 38 -2.88 2.30 17.78
C GLU A 38 -2.08 1.76 16.58
N ALA A 39 -2.78 1.20 15.58
CA ALA A 39 -2.15 0.73 14.36
C ALA A 39 -1.42 1.86 13.63
N LEU A 40 -2.06 3.02 13.46
CA LEU A 40 -1.43 4.18 12.83
C LEU A 40 -0.19 4.68 13.59
N ASN A 41 -0.20 4.64 14.93
CA ASN A 41 0.96 5.00 15.73
C ASN A 41 2.11 4.02 15.52
N ARG A 42 1.85 2.71 15.48
CA ARG A 42 2.86 1.68 15.15
C ARG A 42 3.43 1.88 13.74
N LEU A 43 2.60 2.35 12.81
CA LEU A 43 2.99 2.68 11.44
C LEU A 43 3.65 4.07 11.29
N GLY A 44 3.96 4.77 12.38
CA GLY A 44 4.67 6.05 12.32
C GLY A 44 3.80 7.25 11.90
N LYS A 45 2.49 7.19 12.17
CA LYS A 45 1.50 8.24 11.88
C LYS A 45 1.41 8.63 10.40
N PRO A 46 1.14 7.66 9.49
CA PRO A 46 1.12 7.89 8.05
C PRO A 46 0.00 8.85 7.61
N GLN A 47 -1.06 9.02 8.42
CA GLN A 47 -2.17 9.93 8.16
C GLN A 47 -1.76 11.39 7.95
N ARG A 48 -0.54 11.77 8.37
CA ARG A 48 0.02 13.12 8.13
C ARG A 48 0.21 13.44 6.65
N PHE A 49 0.25 12.42 5.78
CA PHE A 49 0.38 12.57 4.34
C PHE A 49 -0.96 12.65 3.60
N GLY A 50 -2.09 12.54 4.31
CA GLY A 50 -3.41 12.40 3.70
C GLY A 50 -3.71 10.96 3.29
N PHE A 51 -4.97 10.70 2.95
CA PHE A 51 -5.42 9.39 2.48
C PHE A 51 -5.79 9.46 0.98
N PRO A 52 -5.58 8.39 0.21
CA PRO A 52 -4.96 7.12 0.61
C PRO A 52 -3.43 7.21 0.74
N VAL A 53 -2.86 6.51 1.72
CA VAL A 53 -1.39 6.41 1.88
C VAL A 53 -0.95 4.94 1.98
N PHE A 54 0.16 4.65 1.28
CA PHE A 54 0.85 3.37 1.30
C PHE A 54 1.96 3.36 2.34
N VAL A 55 1.99 2.31 3.17
CA VAL A 55 3.07 2.07 4.13
C VAL A 55 3.72 0.75 3.77
N ILE A 56 5.04 0.79 3.55
CA ILE A 56 5.84 -0.40 3.28
C ILE A 56 6.51 -0.86 4.58
N LEU A 57 6.38 -2.15 4.88
CA LEU A 57 7.13 -2.82 5.93
C LEU A 57 8.08 -3.84 5.33
N ASP A 58 9.25 -4.03 5.94
CA ASP A 58 10.14 -5.14 5.62
C ASP A 58 9.57 -6.49 6.10
N GLY A 59 10.26 -7.61 5.80
CA GLY A 59 9.82 -8.95 6.21
C GLY A 59 9.79 -9.17 7.72
N SER A 60 10.47 -8.31 8.48
CA SER A 60 10.47 -8.29 9.95
C SER A 60 9.38 -7.38 10.55
N GLY A 61 8.61 -6.67 9.71
CA GLY A 61 7.55 -5.76 10.13
C GLY A 61 8.04 -4.36 10.52
N ASN A 62 9.29 -4.00 10.25
CA ASN A 62 9.78 -2.65 10.48
C ASN A 62 9.33 -1.72 9.36
N ARG A 63 8.97 -0.49 9.72
CA ARG A 63 8.54 0.52 8.75
C ARG A 63 9.71 1.00 7.91
N LEU A 64 9.59 0.89 6.59
CA LEU A 64 10.50 1.54 5.66
C LEU A 64 10.15 3.03 5.49
N PRO A 65 11.06 3.86 4.97
CA PRO A 65 10.77 5.27 4.70
C PRO A 65 9.50 5.44 3.86
N THR A 66 8.55 6.22 4.36
CA THR A 66 7.27 6.45 3.69
C THR A 66 7.44 7.42 2.55
N GLN A 67 7.04 7.03 1.34
CA GLN A 67 6.99 7.90 0.17
C GLN A 67 5.56 8.36 -0.09
N ASN A 68 5.38 9.63 -0.45
CA ASN A 68 4.07 10.23 -0.68
C ASN A 68 3.45 9.66 -1.97
N THR A 69 2.26 9.09 -1.93
CA THR A 69 1.62 8.47 -3.11
C THR A 69 1.23 9.44 -4.23
N GLY A 70 1.24 10.75 -3.99
CA GLY A 70 0.89 11.76 -5.00
C GLY A 70 1.80 11.79 -6.23
N TYR A 71 3.03 11.27 -6.17
CA TYR A 71 3.84 11.15 -7.39
C TYR A 71 3.36 10.01 -8.30
N LEU A 72 2.65 9.02 -7.75
CA LEU A 72 2.08 7.88 -8.49
C LEU A 72 0.86 8.30 -9.31
N GLU A 73 0.20 9.38 -8.92
CA GLU A 73 -1.02 9.85 -9.56
C GLU A 73 -0.72 10.43 -10.97
N GLU A 74 -1.65 10.21 -11.88
CA GLU A 74 -1.66 10.76 -13.24
C GLU A 74 -3.11 10.88 -13.72
N GLY A 75 -3.53 12.11 -14.02
CA GLY A 75 -4.92 12.40 -14.37
C GLY A 75 -5.89 12.10 -13.21
N GLU A 76 -6.88 11.26 -13.48
CA GLU A 76 -7.93 10.88 -12.51
C GLU A 76 -7.59 9.60 -11.72
N GLY A 77 -6.39 9.05 -11.88
CA GLY A 77 -5.99 7.79 -11.25
C GLY A 77 -4.49 7.66 -11.02
N TYR A 78 -4.00 6.42 -10.99
CA TYR A 78 -2.58 6.10 -10.84
C TYR A 78 -1.96 5.73 -12.18
N SER A 79 -0.74 6.22 -12.40
CA SER A 79 0.07 5.83 -13.54
C SER A 79 0.61 4.41 -13.33
N GLU A 80 0.21 3.47 -14.19
CA GLU A 80 0.67 2.08 -14.13
C GLU A 80 2.20 2.01 -14.05
N LYS A 81 2.89 2.76 -14.92
CA LYS A 81 4.35 2.80 -14.94
C LYS A 81 4.93 3.24 -13.60
N LYS A 82 4.42 4.33 -13.02
CA LYS A 82 4.92 4.83 -11.74
C LYS A 82 4.63 3.88 -10.59
N VAL A 83 3.50 3.16 -10.65
CA VAL A 83 3.15 2.13 -9.67
C VAL A 83 4.10 0.94 -9.79
N ILE A 84 4.39 0.47 -11.00
CA ILE A 84 5.38 -0.59 -11.23
C ILE A 84 6.75 -0.16 -10.71
N ASP A 85 7.22 1.03 -11.09
CA ASP A 85 8.52 1.56 -10.66
C ASP A 85 8.59 1.69 -9.12
N PHE A 86 7.49 2.08 -8.48
CA PHE A 86 7.41 2.13 -7.02
C PHE A 86 7.46 0.74 -6.40
N LEU A 87 6.64 -0.20 -6.88
CA LEU A 87 6.64 -1.57 -6.35
C LEU A 87 8.03 -2.19 -6.50
N GLN A 88 8.66 -2.05 -7.66
CA GLN A 88 10.01 -2.56 -7.93
C GLN A 88 11.09 -1.98 -7.00
N GLN A 89 10.95 -0.72 -6.57
CA GLN A 89 11.88 -0.12 -5.58
C GLN A 89 11.82 -0.81 -4.21
N TRP A 90 10.68 -1.39 -3.87
CA TRP A 90 10.44 -1.96 -2.55
C TRP A 90 10.37 -3.49 -2.55
N THR A 91 10.17 -4.13 -3.70
CA THR A 91 10.22 -5.58 -3.80
C THR A 91 11.68 -6.05 -3.77
N PRO A 92 12.04 -6.99 -2.87
CA PRO A 92 13.37 -7.57 -2.90
C PRO A 92 13.51 -8.38 -4.19
N GLU A 93 14.64 -8.21 -4.88
CA GLU A 93 15.01 -9.07 -6.02
C GLU A 93 15.23 -10.54 -5.59
N ALA A 94 15.30 -10.81 -4.28
CA ALA A 94 15.61 -12.10 -3.68
C ALA A 94 14.46 -12.65 -2.82
N ASP A 95 14.10 -13.91 -3.09
CA ASP A 95 12.91 -14.68 -2.70
C ASP A 95 12.51 -14.82 -1.21
N PHE A 96 13.08 -14.09 -0.24
CA PHE A 96 12.96 -14.50 1.17
C PHE A 96 12.33 -13.52 2.16
N GLU A 97 12.03 -12.28 1.79
CA GLU A 97 11.26 -11.37 2.66
C GLU A 97 10.21 -10.61 1.86
N ARG A 98 8.96 -11.10 1.86
CA ARG A 98 7.85 -10.32 1.29
C ARG A 98 7.67 -9.02 2.06
N ILE A 99 7.54 -7.92 1.35
CA ILE A 99 7.19 -6.63 1.96
C ILE A 99 5.69 -6.60 2.28
N SER A 100 5.32 -5.96 3.40
CA SER A 100 3.90 -5.69 3.65
C SER A 100 3.54 -4.31 3.10
N LEU A 101 2.56 -4.26 2.19
CA LEU A 101 1.99 -3.02 1.68
C LEU A 101 0.68 -2.76 2.42
N ILE A 102 0.68 -1.78 3.31
CA ILE A 102 -0.52 -1.37 4.03
C ILE A 102 -1.15 -0.20 3.30
N VAL A 103 -2.34 -0.42 2.73
CA VAL A 103 -3.15 0.63 2.15
C VAL A 103 -4.10 1.16 3.19
N THR A 104 -3.98 2.45 3.48
CA THR A 104 -4.93 3.13 4.34
C THR A 104 -5.97 3.89 3.51
N ARG A 105 -7.26 3.68 3.77
CA ARG A 105 -8.37 4.34 3.05
C ARG A 105 -9.30 5.03 4.04
N GLN A 106 -9.86 6.16 3.62
CA GLN A 106 -10.86 6.86 4.41
C GLN A 106 -12.27 6.32 4.10
N GLY A 107 -12.98 5.82 5.12
CA GLY A 107 -14.43 5.65 5.08
C GLY A 107 -14.99 4.49 4.23
N CYS A 108 -14.16 3.59 3.68
CA CYS A 108 -14.67 2.38 3.05
C CYS A 108 -15.12 1.37 4.13
N LYS A 109 -16.37 0.90 4.08
CA LYS A 109 -16.75 -0.35 4.78
C LYS A 109 -16.01 -1.48 4.06
N LEU A 110 -15.17 -2.21 4.81
CA LEU A 110 -14.57 -3.47 4.36
C LEU A 110 -15.66 -4.53 4.20
#